data_AF-A0A6N3ERK7-F1
#
_entry.id   AF-A0A6N3ERK7-F1
#
_cell.length_a   1.000
_cell.length_b   1.000
_cell.length_c   1.000
_cell.angle_alpha   90.00
_cell.angle_beta   90.00
_cell.angle_gamma   90.00
#
_symmetry.space_group_name_H-M   'P 1'
#
loop_
_entity.id
_entity.type
_entity.pdbx_description
1 polymer ?
#
loop_
_entity_poly.entity_id
_entity_poly.type
_entity_poly.pdbx_seq_one_letter_code
_entity_poly.pdbx_strand_id
1 'polypeptide(L)'
;MVTGETFITDEGRQKINDKFAPFTVDMETASIFHVYNVNRIPFISIRCITDTDACRGMCDFEENCAKASRVAKNITVDLLNELRG
;
A
#
# COMPACT_ATOMS: atom_id res chain seq x y z
N MET A 1 4.80 -2.39 -5.58
CA MET A 1 3.69 -2.85 -4.73
C MET A 1 2.95 -3.95 -5.48
N VAL A 2 2.71 -5.09 -4.84
CA VAL A 2 1.88 -6.17 -5.37
C VAL A 2 0.53 -6.17 -4.63
N THR A 3 -0.56 -6.44 -5.34
CA THR A 3 -1.91 -6.38 -4.76
C THR A 3 -2.64 -7.71 -4.88
N GLY A 4 -3.43 -8.08 -3.88
CA GLY A 4 -4.32 -9.25 -3.90
C GLY A 4 -5.42 -9.15 -2.85
N GLU A 5 -6.40 -10.07 -2.88
CA GLU A 5 -7.59 -9.97 -1.99
C GLU A 5 -7.33 -10.44 -0.55
N THR A 6 -6.18 -11.06 -0.27
CA THR A 6 -5.87 -11.66 1.02
C THR A 6 -4.94 -10.77 1.83
N PHE A 7 -5.26 -10.55 3.10
CA PHE A 7 -4.33 -9.97 4.06
C PHE A 7 -3.18 -10.96 4.33
N ILE A 8 -2.00 -10.66 3.81
CA ILE A 8 -0.84 -11.55 3.87
C ILE A 8 -0.17 -11.43 5.24
N THR A 9 -0.23 -12.51 6.02
CA THR A 9 0.61 -12.70 7.21
C THR A 9 1.86 -13.51 6.82
N ASP A 10 2.01 -14.75 7.26
CA ASP A 10 3.12 -15.63 6.88
C ASP A 10 2.79 -16.51 5.66
N GLU A 11 1.55 -16.99 5.59
CA GLU A 11 1.10 -17.82 4.48
C GLU A 11 1.07 -17.02 3.17
N GLY A 12 1.67 -17.57 2.12
CA GLY A 12 1.70 -16.94 0.80
C GLY A 12 2.79 -15.88 0.59
N ARG A 13 3.42 -15.34 1.66
CA ARG A 13 4.48 -14.33 1.56
C ARG A 13 5.65 -14.80 0.70
N GLN A 14 6.21 -15.99 0.98
CA GLN A 14 7.36 -16.51 0.23
C GLN A 14 7.04 -16.66 -1.26
N LYS A 15 5.85 -17.19 -1.58
CA LYS A 15 5.38 -17.34 -2.97
C LYS A 15 5.30 -16.00 -3.70
N ILE A 16 4.84 -14.95 -3.01
CA ILE A 16 4.79 -13.58 -3.56
C ILE A 16 6.21 -13.04 -3.76
N ASN A 17 7.09 -13.22 -2.79
CA ASN A 17 8.48 -12.77 -2.85
C ASN A 17 9.25 -13.46 -4.00
N ASP A 18 9.13 -14.78 -4.14
CA ASP A 18 9.78 -15.54 -5.20
C ASP A 18 9.32 -15.11 -6.60
N LYS A 19 8.05 -14.74 -6.73
CA LYS A 19 7.45 -14.39 -8.02
C LYS A 19 7.68 -12.94 -8.44
N PHE A 20 7.71 -12.01 -7.48
CA PHE A 20 7.66 -10.57 -7.79
C PHE A 20 8.74 -9.74 -7.10
N ALA A 21 9.42 -10.27 -6.08
CA ALA A 21 10.35 -9.55 -5.21
C ALA A 21 9.86 -8.12 -4.83
N PRO A 22 8.63 -7.97 -4.29
CA PRO A 22 8.04 -6.65 -4.12
C PRO A 22 8.58 -5.95 -2.87
N PHE A 23 8.67 -4.62 -2.92
CA PHE A 23 8.94 -3.81 -1.72
C PHE A 23 7.77 -3.83 -0.72
N THR A 24 6.53 -3.96 -1.21
CA THR A 24 5.31 -3.87 -0.39
C THR A 24 4.17 -4.68 -1.03
N VAL A 25 3.22 -5.09 -0.19
CA VAL A 25 1.95 -5.71 -0.60
C VAL A 25 0.76 -4.91 -0.05
N ASP A 26 -0.37 -4.93 -0.74
CA ASP A 26 -1.64 -4.37 -0.26
C ASP A 26 -2.85 -5.07 -0.91
N MET A 27 -4.05 -4.54 -0.70
CA MET A 27 -5.29 -5.16 -1.17
C MET A 27 -6.03 -4.42 -2.30
N GLU A 28 -5.69 -3.16 -2.61
CA GLU A 28 -6.42 -2.37 -3.61
C GLU A 28 -5.58 -1.66 -4.67
N THR A 29 -4.28 -1.38 -4.46
CA THR A 29 -3.56 -0.40 -5.32
C THR A 29 -3.56 -0.78 -6.80
N ALA A 30 -3.30 -2.05 -7.14
CA ALA A 30 -3.26 -2.45 -8.54
C ALA A 30 -4.63 -2.43 -9.22
N SER A 31 -5.73 -2.69 -8.49
CA SER A 31 -7.08 -2.64 -9.06
C SER A 31 -7.50 -1.20 -9.36
N ILE A 32 -7.20 -0.26 -8.46
CA ILE A 32 -7.41 1.17 -8.69
C ILE A 32 -6.55 1.66 -9.87
N PHE A 33 -5.26 1.31 -9.87
CA PHE A 33 -4.36 1.66 -10.97
C PHE A 33 -4.87 1.12 -12.31
N HIS A 34 -5.39 -0.11 -12.35
CA HIS A 34 -5.92 -0.70 -13.57
C HIS A 34 -7.06 0.16 -14.16
N VAL A 35 -8.01 0.61 -13.34
CA VAL A 35 -9.11 1.49 -13.77
C VAL A 35 -8.59 2.82 -14.32
N TYR A 36 -7.61 3.44 -13.66
CA TYR A 36 -7.00 4.69 -14.14
C TYR A 36 -6.24 4.49 -15.45
N ASN A 37 -5.48 3.40 -15.56
CA ASN A 37 -4.68 3.05 -16.72
C ASN A 37 -5.54 2.82 -17.96
N VAL A 38 -6.67 2.08 -17.85
CA VAL A 38 -7.58 1.87 -18.99
C VAL A 38 -8.26 3.17 -19.44
N ASN A 39 -8.45 4.12 -18.54
CA ASN A 39 -9.01 5.45 -18.84
C ASN A 39 -7.95 6.49 -19.21
N ARG A 40 -6.66 6.12 -19.24
CA ARG A 40 -5.53 7.03 -19.53
C ARG A 40 -5.45 8.25 -18.59
N ILE A 41 -5.82 8.06 -17.33
CA ILE A 41 -5.74 9.10 -16.30
C ILE A 41 -4.46 8.88 -15.48
N PRO A 42 -3.61 9.91 -15.28
CA PRO A 42 -2.43 9.80 -14.41
C PRO A 42 -2.82 9.36 -13.00
N PHE A 43 -2.02 8.47 -12.41
CA PHE A 43 -2.29 7.89 -11.11
C PHE A 43 -1.03 7.82 -10.25
N ILE A 44 -1.18 8.13 -8.96
CA ILE A 44 -0.17 7.92 -7.93
C ILE A 44 -0.85 7.32 -6.69
N SER A 45 -0.21 6.32 -6.08
CA SER A 45 -0.64 5.74 -4.81
C SER A 45 0.35 6.13 -3.72
N ILE A 46 -0.16 6.62 -2.58
CA ILE A 46 0.61 6.93 -1.39
C ILE A 46 0.17 5.95 -0.30
N ARG A 47 1.08 5.10 0.16
CA ARG A 47 0.87 4.14 1.24
C ARG A 47 1.93 4.33 2.32
N CYS A 48 1.54 4.07 3.57
CA CYS A 48 2.45 4.02 4.71
C CYS A 48 2.46 2.58 5.26
N ILE A 49 3.65 2.07 5.58
CA ILE A 49 3.83 0.70 6.07
C ILE A 49 3.23 0.57 7.48
N THR A 50 2.39 -0.43 7.68
CA THR A 50 1.72 -0.74 8.96
C THR A 50 2.40 -1.88 9.73
N ASP A 51 2.98 -2.83 9.00
CA ASP A 51 3.60 -4.03 9.52
C ASP A 51 4.71 -4.49 8.56
N THR A 52 5.61 -5.32 9.05
CA THR A 52 6.80 -5.77 8.32
C THR A 52 7.04 -7.25 8.52
N ASP A 53 7.99 -7.80 7.77
CA ASP A 53 8.45 -9.17 8.01
C ASP A 53 9.10 -9.36 9.39
N ALA A 54 9.42 -8.32 10.15
CA ALA A 54 9.96 -8.44 11.52
C ALA A 54 8.88 -8.30 12.60
N CYS A 55 7.88 -7.44 12.37
CA CYS A 55 6.72 -7.20 13.25
C CYS A 55 5.46 -7.44 12.42
N ARG A 56 4.82 -8.60 12.63
CA ARG A 56 3.86 -9.19 11.68
C ARG A 56 2.45 -9.23 12.22
N GLY A 57 1.51 -9.06 11.30
CA GLY A 57 0.15 -9.57 11.44
C GLY A 57 -0.86 -8.53 11.88
N MET A 58 -2.06 -9.03 12.17
CA MET A 58 -3.24 -8.20 12.41
C MET A 58 -3.07 -7.25 13.61
N CYS A 59 -2.40 -7.70 14.67
CA CYS A 59 -2.19 -6.87 15.87
C CYS A 59 -1.28 -5.66 15.58
N ASP A 60 -0.15 -5.86 14.91
CA ASP A 60 0.77 -4.76 14.56
C ASP A 60 0.13 -3.81 13.54
N PHE A 61 -0.64 -4.36 12.59
CA PHE A 61 -1.44 -3.56 11.69
C PHE A 61 -2.43 -2.68 12.46
N GLU A 62 -3.21 -3.24 13.37
CA GLU A 62 -4.22 -2.52 14.16
C GLU A 62 -3.58 -1.42 15.01
N GLU A 63 -2.46 -1.70 15.69
CA GLU A 63 -1.74 -0.73 16.51
C GLU A 63 -1.22 0.45 15.68
N ASN A 64 -0.67 0.16 14.49
CA ASN A 64 -0.04 1.18 13.65
C ASN A 64 -1.00 1.88 12.68
N CYS A 65 -2.17 1.30 12.38
CA CYS A 65 -3.06 1.75 11.32
C CYS A 65 -3.42 3.24 11.46
N ALA A 66 -3.76 3.70 12.66
CA ALA A 66 -4.12 5.10 12.89
C ALA A 66 -2.94 6.06 12.62
N LYS A 67 -1.72 5.68 13.04
CA LYS A 67 -0.51 6.47 12.84
C LYS A 67 -0.08 6.47 11.37
N ALA A 68 -0.05 5.31 10.74
CA ALA A 68 0.29 5.15 9.34
C ALA A 68 -0.68 5.91 8.43
N SER A 69 -1.98 5.83 8.71
CA SER A 69 -3.02 6.57 7.99
C SER A 69 -2.81 8.08 8.11
N ARG A 70 -2.45 8.60 9.29
CA ARG A 70 -2.17 10.02 9.49
C ARG A 70 -0.95 10.48 8.69
N VAL A 71 0.11 9.67 8.63
CA VAL A 71 1.31 9.96 7.83
C VAL A 71 0.97 10.01 6.34
N ALA A 72 0.31 8.98 5.81
CA ALA A 72 -0.08 8.93 4.40
C ALA A 72 -1.00 10.11 4.03
N LYS A 73 -1.97 10.45 4.90
CA LYS A 73 -2.86 11.59 4.72
C LYS A 73 -2.09 12.91 4.66
N ASN A 74 -1.14 13.14 5.57
CA ASN A 74 -0.36 14.38 5.58
C ASN A 74 0.44 14.54 4.29
N ILE A 75 1.19 13.51 3.87
CA ILE A 75 1.95 13.54 2.61
C ILE A 75 1.03 13.75 1.39
N THR A 76 -0.16 13.15 1.39
CA THR A 76 -1.14 13.34 0.33
C THR A 76 -1.63 14.80 0.26
N VAL A 77 -1.93 15.41 1.41
CA VAL A 77 -2.34 16.82 1.48
C VAL A 77 -1.22 17.74 1.02
N ASP A 78 0.02 17.48 1.45
CA ASP A 78 1.19 18.27 1.06
C ASP A 78 1.41 18.19 -0.46
N LEU A 79 1.36 16.99 -1.05
CA LEU A 79 1.45 16.81 -2.50
C LEU A 79 0.34 17.57 -3.25
N LEU A 80 -0.90 17.52 -2.76
CA LEU A 80 -2.01 18.24 -3.39
C LEU A 80 -1.83 19.76 -3.31
N ASN A 81 -1.21 20.28 -2.26
CA ASN A 81 -0.90 21.70 -2.15
C ASN A 81 0.19 22.12 -3.15
N GLU A 82 1.25 21.31 -3.28
CA GLU A 82 2.32 21.55 -4.27
C GLU A 82 1.79 21.51 -5.72
N LEU A 83 0.84 20.63 -6.02
CA LEU A 83 0.23 20.55 -7.36
C LEU A 83 -0.75 21.69 -7.68
N ARG A 84 -1.17 22.47 -6.67
CA ARG A 84 -2.06 23.64 -6.82
C ARG A 84 -1.30 24.96 -6.94
N GLY A 85 -0.01 24.98 -6.56
CA GLY A 85 0.89 26.12 -6.72
C GLY A 85 1.30 26.31 -8.17
#